data_AF-A0A935I8T4-F1
#
_entry.id   AF-A0A935I8T4-F1
#
_cell.length_a   1.000
_cell.length_b   1.000
_cell.length_c   1.000
_cell.angle_alpha   90.00
_cell.angle_beta   90.00
_cell.angle_gamma   90.00
#
_symmetry.space_group_name_H-M   'P 1'
#
loop_
_entity.id
_entity.type
_entity.pdbx_description
1 polymer ?
#
loop_
_entity_poly.entity_id
_entity_poly.type
_entity_poly.pdbx_seq_one_letter_code
_entity_poly.pdbx_strand_id
1 'polypeptide(L)'
;MDDIDNIKAADTKMTFDNCHDLFEQNAFTNGEPNACKLHDAFGGNDGPHHNCIGCNFASGSQLVLRFLKRHKDLDDVEQDVTIYILLLYLIVEKAEIIIDYLKYPSHLKSKNFQIFILIKRWANFIKHPKAFLLSHHSIYNYEDSNITYEFTPTLVIDSTFVSKYYKGVSDKIKQEELNNELYDRVSNKKDILVMFPNLLLLTVQFCYEYDFFVDMILSNETYRSELNNRATLKNFFTKKESVIVEETE
;
A
#
# COMPACT_ATOMS: atom_id res chain seq x y z
N MET A 1 11.25 17.19 -7.14
CA MET A 1 9.87 17.72 -7.24
C MET A 1 9.49 18.11 -8.67
N ASP A 2 10.43 18.01 -9.63
CA ASP A 2 10.22 18.47 -11.02
C ASP A 2 9.74 17.39 -12.01
N ASP A 3 9.64 16.12 -11.61
CA ASP A 3 9.18 15.03 -12.49
C ASP A 3 7.68 14.73 -12.42
N ILE A 4 6.95 15.34 -11.47
CA ILE A 4 5.49 15.13 -11.33
C ILE A 4 4.71 15.95 -12.38
N ASP A 5 5.26 17.09 -12.82
CA ASP A 5 4.57 18.02 -13.71
C ASP A 5 4.68 17.66 -15.21
N ASN A 6 5.42 16.61 -15.57
CA ASN A 6 5.66 16.20 -16.97
C ASN A 6 4.81 15.01 -17.45
N ILE A 7 3.86 14.52 -16.65
CA ILE A 7 2.83 13.59 -17.15
C ILE A 7 1.79 14.41 -17.93
N LYS A 8 2.19 14.94 -19.09
CA LYS A 8 1.26 15.49 -20.08
C LYS A 8 0.52 14.34 -20.74
N ALA A 9 -0.80 14.47 -20.79
CA ALA A 9 -1.76 13.57 -21.40
C ALA A 9 -1.36 13.13 -22.82
N ALA A 10 -0.60 12.05 -22.91
CA ALA A 10 -0.72 11.14 -24.04
C ALA A 10 -2.00 10.35 -23.81
N ASP A 11 -2.84 10.28 -24.83
CA ASP A 11 -4.12 9.55 -24.96
C ASP A 11 -3.93 8.03 -24.84
N THR A 12 -3.21 7.61 -23.80
CA THR A 12 -2.81 6.24 -23.54
C THR A 12 -3.81 5.75 -22.53
N LYS A 13 -4.72 4.88 -22.98
CA LYS A 13 -5.62 4.11 -22.12
C LYS A 13 -4.86 3.71 -20.86
N MET A 14 -5.31 4.16 -19.69
CA MET A 14 -4.64 3.83 -18.44
C MET A 14 -4.75 2.33 -18.22
N THR A 15 -3.61 1.64 -18.22
CA THR A 15 -3.50 0.20 -18.00
C THR A 15 -2.63 -0.07 -16.78
N PHE A 16 -2.78 -1.25 -16.20
CA PHE A 16 -1.85 -1.73 -15.20
C PHE A 16 -0.44 -1.96 -15.76
N ASP A 17 -0.26 -2.01 -17.07
CA ASP A 17 1.07 -1.98 -17.71
C ASP A 17 1.81 -0.65 -17.42
N ASN A 18 1.11 0.49 -17.52
CA ASN A 18 1.71 1.78 -17.15
C ASN A 18 2.01 1.86 -15.65
N CYS A 19 1.14 1.32 -14.80
CA CYS A 19 1.42 1.20 -13.35
C CYS A 19 2.59 0.26 -13.08
N HIS A 20 2.73 -0.84 -13.84
CA HIS A 20 3.84 -1.78 -13.74
C HIS A 20 5.17 -1.05 -13.98
N ASP A 21 5.28 -0.33 -15.10
CA ASP A 21 6.52 0.35 -15.48
C ASP A 21 6.90 1.43 -14.47
N LEU A 22 5.93 2.23 -14.02
CA LEU A 22 6.16 3.23 -12.97
C LEU A 22 6.57 2.57 -11.65
N PHE A 23 5.93 1.48 -11.26
CA PHE A 23 6.26 0.77 -10.03
C PHE A 23 7.65 0.13 -10.10
N GLU A 24 7.99 -0.51 -11.21
CA GLU A 24 9.32 -1.09 -11.45
C GLU A 24 10.39 0.00 -11.40
N GLN A 25 10.19 1.10 -12.13
CA GLN A 25 11.15 2.20 -12.18
C GLN A 25 11.40 2.87 -10.81
N ASN A 26 10.34 3.04 -10.01
CA ASN A 26 10.43 3.85 -8.78
C ASN A 26 10.62 3.02 -7.51
N ALA A 27 10.18 1.75 -7.48
CA ALA A 27 10.32 0.88 -6.31
C ALA A 27 11.45 -0.14 -6.43
N PHE A 28 12.13 -0.22 -7.58
CA PHE A 28 13.24 -1.14 -7.81
C PHE A 28 14.48 -0.42 -8.36
N THR A 29 15.65 -0.92 -8.01
CA THR A 29 16.94 -0.49 -8.56
C THR A 29 17.69 -1.74 -9.03
N ASN A 30 18.09 -1.79 -10.30
CA ASN A 30 18.78 -2.96 -10.89
C ASN A 30 18.01 -4.29 -10.73
N GLY A 31 16.68 -4.24 -10.77
CA GLY A 31 15.81 -5.42 -10.61
C GLY A 31 15.55 -5.86 -9.15
N GLU A 32 16.16 -5.18 -8.18
CA GLU A 32 15.96 -5.45 -6.75
C GLU A 32 15.06 -4.39 -6.10
N PRO A 33 14.12 -4.78 -5.20
CA PRO A 33 13.31 -3.80 -4.46
C PRO A 33 14.17 -2.80 -3.69
N ASN A 34 13.81 -1.52 -3.70
CA ASN A 34 14.52 -0.47 -2.96
C ASN A 34 14.59 -0.77 -1.45
N ALA A 35 13.59 -1.46 -0.90
CA ALA A 35 13.60 -1.89 0.50
C ALA A 35 14.74 -2.87 0.84
N CYS A 36 15.37 -3.53 -0.14
CA CYS A 36 16.56 -4.33 0.08
C CYS A 36 17.73 -3.50 0.65
N LYS A 37 17.77 -2.18 0.41
CA LYS A 37 18.74 -1.26 1.04
C LYS A 37 18.71 -1.31 2.57
N LEU A 38 17.57 -1.69 3.17
CA LEU A 38 17.47 -1.86 4.63
C LEU A 38 18.42 -2.95 5.13
N HIS A 39 18.78 -3.96 4.31
CA HIS A 39 19.72 -5.00 4.72
C HIS A 39 21.11 -4.43 5.05
N ASP A 40 21.59 -3.50 4.23
CA ASP A 40 22.90 -2.87 4.42
C ASP A 40 22.96 -2.07 5.71
N ALA A 41 21.84 -1.47 6.11
CA ALA A 41 21.70 -0.73 7.35
C ALA A 41 21.78 -1.59 8.63
N PHE A 42 21.61 -2.91 8.51
CA PHE A 42 21.56 -3.86 9.64
C PHE A 42 22.66 -4.93 9.60
N GLY A 43 23.75 -4.69 8.85
CA GLY A 43 24.93 -5.57 8.82
C GLY A 43 25.20 -6.25 7.48
N GLY A 44 24.45 -5.91 6.41
CA GLY A 44 24.68 -6.35 5.04
C GLY A 44 24.19 -7.77 4.73
N ASN A 45 23.94 -8.05 3.45
CA ASN A 45 23.52 -9.39 2.97
C ASN A 45 24.64 -10.44 3.06
N ASP A 46 25.89 -10.01 3.09
CA ASP A 46 27.09 -10.87 3.10
C ASP A 46 27.66 -11.07 4.52
N GLY A 47 27.04 -10.45 5.53
CA GLY A 47 27.39 -10.59 6.94
C GLY A 47 26.55 -11.68 7.64
N PRO A 48 26.89 -12.06 8.89
CA PRO A 48 26.14 -13.06 9.67
C PRO A 48 24.75 -12.57 10.14
N HIS A 49 24.29 -11.42 9.63
CA HIS A 49 23.12 -10.68 10.10
C HIS A 49 22.06 -10.64 9.00
N HIS A 50 20.95 -11.34 9.23
CA HIS A 50 19.77 -11.26 8.37
C HIS A 50 18.73 -10.38 9.06
N ASN A 51 18.31 -9.31 8.38
CA ASN A 51 17.28 -8.42 8.89
C ASN A 51 15.93 -8.74 8.24
N CYS A 52 14.95 -9.13 9.06
CA CYS A 52 13.65 -9.56 8.57
C CYS A 52 12.77 -8.41 8.03
N ILE A 53 13.07 -7.15 8.39
CA ILE A 53 12.28 -5.99 7.94
C ILE A 53 12.47 -5.80 6.44
N GLY A 54 13.72 -5.76 5.98
CA GLY A 54 14.06 -5.66 4.55
C GLY A 54 13.36 -6.74 3.72
N CYS A 55 13.47 -8.02 4.11
CA CYS A 55 12.81 -9.13 3.42
C CYS A 55 11.28 -9.00 3.36
N ASN A 56 10.63 -8.60 4.46
CA ASN A 56 9.17 -8.49 4.51
C ASN A 56 8.63 -7.42 3.57
N PHE A 57 9.40 -6.34 3.38
CA PHE A 57 9.10 -5.24 2.48
C PHE A 57 9.47 -5.55 1.03
N ALA A 58 10.63 -6.17 0.79
CA ALA A 58 11.05 -6.65 -0.53
C ALA A 58 10.04 -7.65 -1.11
N SER A 59 9.59 -8.63 -0.31
CA SER A 59 8.57 -9.60 -0.72
C SER A 59 7.23 -8.93 -1.06
N GLY A 60 6.83 -7.89 -0.32
CA GLY A 60 5.65 -7.08 -0.62
C GLY A 60 5.76 -6.38 -1.97
N SER A 61 6.89 -5.71 -2.21
CA SER A 61 7.15 -5.01 -3.49
C SER A 61 7.14 -5.99 -4.68
N GLN A 62 7.79 -7.15 -4.54
CA GLN A 62 7.76 -8.20 -5.55
C GLN A 62 6.36 -8.77 -5.80
N LEU A 63 5.49 -8.82 -4.78
CA LEU A 63 4.12 -9.27 -4.94
C LEU A 63 3.30 -8.27 -5.78
N VAL A 64 3.43 -6.98 -5.50
CA VAL A 64 2.79 -5.91 -6.28
C VAL A 64 3.28 -5.93 -7.73
N LEU A 65 4.60 -5.95 -7.94
CA LEU A 65 5.19 -5.97 -9.29
C LEU A 65 4.69 -7.18 -10.10
N ARG A 66 4.69 -8.38 -9.50
CA ARG A 66 4.19 -9.60 -10.18
C ARG A 66 2.70 -9.53 -10.48
N PHE A 67 1.90 -8.90 -9.61
CA PHE A 67 0.48 -8.71 -9.86
C PHE A 67 0.25 -7.81 -11.07
N LEU A 68 0.87 -6.62 -11.09
CA LEU A 68 0.78 -5.67 -12.20
C LEU A 68 1.26 -6.29 -13.53
N LYS A 69 2.35 -7.07 -13.50
CA LYS A 69 2.87 -7.76 -14.68
C LYS A 69 1.91 -8.80 -15.27
N ARG A 70 1.09 -9.44 -14.42
CA ARG A 70 0.15 -10.51 -14.83
C ARG A 70 -1.19 -9.97 -15.30
N HIS A 71 -1.60 -8.81 -14.80
CA HIS A 71 -2.90 -8.20 -15.07
C HIS A 71 -2.69 -6.92 -15.88
N LYS A 72 -1.89 -6.99 -16.96
CA LYS A 72 -1.56 -5.80 -17.78
C LYS A 72 -2.82 -5.13 -18.32
N ASP A 73 -3.72 -5.98 -18.80
CA ASP A 73 -5.06 -5.61 -19.23
C ASP A 73 -5.96 -5.56 -17.99
N LEU A 74 -6.48 -4.37 -17.69
CA LEU A 74 -7.42 -4.16 -16.59
C LEU A 74 -8.80 -4.62 -17.09
N ASP A 75 -9.12 -5.88 -16.84
CA ASP A 75 -10.25 -6.60 -17.42
C ASP A 75 -11.53 -6.39 -16.58
N ASP A 76 -11.40 -6.46 -15.26
CA ASP A 76 -12.50 -6.22 -14.31
C ASP A 76 -12.06 -5.15 -13.32
N VAL A 77 -12.62 -3.95 -13.47
CA VAL A 77 -12.26 -2.79 -12.63
C VAL A 77 -12.48 -3.07 -11.15
N GLU A 78 -13.59 -3.75 -10.79
CA GLU A 78 -13.88 -4.05 -9.39
C GLU A 78 -12.82 -4.99 -8.83
N GLN A 79 -12.60 -6.12 -9.50
CA GLN A 79 -11.68 -7.15 -9.02
C GLN A 79 -10.22 -6.67 -9.03
N ASP A 80 -9.76 -6.15 -10.15
CA ASP A 80 -8.34 -5.86 -10.39
C ASP A 80 -7.86 -4.70 -9.52
N VAL A 81 -8.64 -3.61 -9.44
CA VAL A 81 -8.30 -2.46 -8.60
C VAL A 81 -8.43 -2.80 -7.11
N THR A 82 -9.42 -3.63 -6.73
CA THR A 82 -9.56 -4.11 -5.35
C THR A 82 -8.32 -4.88 -4.91
N ILE A 83 -7.87 -5.84 -5.72
CA ILE A 83 -6.67 -6.64 -5.39
C ILE A 83 -5.46 -5.72 -5.33
N TYR A 84 -5.29 -4.81 -6.29
CA TYR A 84 -4.17 -3.88 -6.31
C TYR A 84 -4.10 -3.03 -5.03
N ILE A 85 -5.21 -2.39 -4.63
CA ILE A 85 -5.29 -1.59 -3.40
C ILE A 85 -4.99 -2.44 -2.17
N LEU A 86 -5.50 -3.68 -2.11
CA LEU A 86 -5.22 -4.58 -0.98
C LEU A 86 -3.74 -4.98 -0.91
N LEU A 87 -3.07 -5.19 -2.04
CA LEU A 87 -1.63 -5.48 -2.06
C LEU A 87 -0.80 -4.29 -1.57
N LEU A 88 -1.13 -3.07 -2.01
CA LEU A 88 -0.50 -1.86 -1.48
C LEU A 88 -0.76 -1.71 0.03
N TYR A 89 -2.01 -1.94 0.45
CA TYR A 89 -2.42 -1.88 1.85
C TYR A 89 -1.60 -2.81 2.76
N LEU A 90 -1.28 -4.03 2.31
CA LEU A 90 -0.43 -4.95 3.08
C LEU A 90 0.98 -4.39 3.33
N ILE A 91 1.54 -3.61 2.38
CA ILE A 91 2.82 -2.92 2.57
C ILE A 91 2.63 -1.76 3.55
N VAL A 92 1.57 -0.96 3.38
CA VAL A 92 1.27 0.19 4.24
C VAL A 92 1.09 -0.22 5.71
N GLU A 93 0.35 -1.29 6.00
CA GLU A 93 0.15 -1.79 7.37
C GLU A 93 1.48 -2.22 8.02
N LYS A 94 2.36 -2.89 7.27
CA LYS A 94 3.70 -3.23 7.76
C LYS A 94 4.51 -1.96 8.06
N ALA A 95 4.44 -0.95 7.18
CA ALA A 95 5.14 0.32 7.38
C ALA A 95 4.62 1.05 8.62
N GLU A 96 3.31 1.09 8.83
CA GLU A 96 2.72 1.71 10.00
C GLU A 96 3.12 1.06 11.32
N ILE A 97 3.19 -0.28 11.37
CA ILE A 97 3.70 -0.98 12.56
C ILE A 97 5.11 -0.49 12.92
N ILE A 98 5.97 -0.30 11.91
CA ILE A 98 7.33 0.22 12.11
C ILE A 98 7.30 1.71 12.52
N ILE A 99 6.51 2.54 11.85
CA ILE A 99 6.35 3.98 12.16
C ILE A 99 5.87 4.18 13.61
N ASP A 100 4.87 3.41 14.04
CA ASP A 100 4.30 3.49 15.39
C ASP A 100 5.30 2.97 16.42
N TYR A 101 6.02 1.88 16.10
CA TYR A 101 7.10 1.35 16.95
C TYR A 101 8.23 2.38 17.17
N LEU A 102 8.65 3.07 16.10
CA LEU A 102 9.64 4.14 16.14
C LEU A 102 9.12 5.43 16.81
N LYS A 103 7.84 5.44 17.23
CA LYS A 103 7.16 6.61 17.82
C LYS A 103 7.27 7.85 16.93
N TYR A 104 7.17 7.66 15.62
CA TYR A 104 7.22 8.77 14.68
C TYR A 104 6.11 9.79 15.00
N PRO A 105 6.41 11.11 15.02
CA PRO A 105 5.43 12.10 15.45
C PRO A 105 4.15 12.08 14.60
N SER A 106 2.98 11.99 15.25
CA SER A 106 1.69 11.84 14.58
C SER A 106 1.36 12.97 13.59
N HIS A 107 1.73 14.21 13.92
CA HIS A 107 1.54 15.37 13.04
C HIS A 107 2.42 15.33 11.78
N LEU A 108 3.57 14.67 11.84
CA LEU A 108 4.40 14.40 10.67
C LEU A 108 3.88 13.20 9.89
N LYS A 109 3.32 12.18 10.58
CA LYS A 109 2.72 11.01 9.92
C LYS A 109 1.63 11.44 8.94
N SER A 110 0.70 12.30 9.37
CA SER A 110 -0.38 12.81 8.51
C SER A 110 0.09 13.72 7.39
N LYS A 111 1.29 14.31 7.51
CA LYS A 111 1.87 15.17 6.48
C LYS A 111 2.65 14.37 5.44
N ASN A 112 3.44 13.40 5.89
CA ASN A 112 4.43 12.71 5.07
C ASN A 112 3.92 11.39 4.48
N PHE A 113 2.82 10.84 5.04
CA PHE A 113 2.24 9.56 4.64
C PHE A 113 0.76 9.69 4.23
N GLN A 114 0.45 10.66 3.36
CA GLN A 114 -0.91 10.95 2.92
C GLN A 114 -1.47 9.83 2.03
N ILE A 115 -0.65 9.28 1.13
CA ILE A 115 -1.06 8.19 0.24
C ILE A 115 -1.26 6.90 1.01
N PHE A 116 -0.44 6.64 2.04
CA PHE A 116 -0.66 5.51 2.94
C PHE A 116 -2.03 5.62 3.63
N ILE A 117 -2.39 6.82 4.10
CA ILE A 117 -3.70 7.09 4.69
C ILE A 117 -4.83 6.87 3.67
N LEU A 118 -4.66 7.32 2.42
CA LEU A 118 -5.65 7.12 1.36
C LEU A 118 -5.84 5.63 1.04
N ILE A 119 -4.75 4.88 0.86
CA ILE A 119 -4.77 3.43 0.60
C ILE A 119 -5.49 2.70 1.74
N LYS A 120 -5.20 3.04 3.00
CA LYS A 120 -5.90 2.45 4.15
C LYS A 120 -7.40 2.73 4.14
N ARG A 121 -7.81 3.94 3.77
CA ARG A 121 -9.23 4.31 3.68
C ARG A 121 -9.95 3.49 2.62
N TRP A 122 -9.37 3.37 1.44
CA TRP A 122 -9.89 2.50 0.38
C TRP A 122 -9.92 1.02 0.79
N ALA A 123 -8.85 0.52 1.40
CA ALA A 123 -8.83 -0.85 1.92
C ALA A 123 -9.89 -1.07 3.00
N ASN A 124 -10.17 -0.08 3.86
CA ASN A 124 -11.24 -0.18 4.84
C ASN A 124 -12.63 -0.19 4.20
N PHE A 125 -12.86 0.57 3.13
CA PHE A 125 -14.09 0.47 2.34
C PHE A 125 -14.27 -0.93 1.76
N ILE A 126 -13.23 -1.47 1.13
CA ILE A 126 -13.21 -2.82 0.53
C ILE A 126 -13.46 -3.91 1.59
N LYS A 127 -12.69 -3.93 2.68
CA LYS A 127 -12.77 -4.98 3.71
C LYS A 127 -14.04 -4.88 4.56
N HIS A 128 -14.53 -3.67 4.76
CA HIS A 128 -15.62 -3.37 5.69
C HIS A 128 -16.63 -2.42 5.03
N PRO A 129 -17.42 -2.87 4.03
CA PRO A 129 -18.28 -1.99 3.24
C PRO A 129 -19.38 -1.28 4.06
N LYS A 130 -19.67 -1.72 5.29
CA LYS A 130 -20.71 -1.15 6.17
C LYS A 130 -22.05 -1.08 5.41
N ALA A 131 -22.72 0.08 5.40
CA ALA A 131 -23.99 0.28 4.71
C ALA A 131 -23.92 0.10 3.19
N PHE A 132 -22.74 0.16 2.57
CA PHE A 132 -22.59 -0.11 1.14
C PHE A 132 -23.03 -1.51 0.74
N LEU A 133 -22.95 -2.49 1.66
CA LEU A 133 -23.50 -3.83 1.45
C LEU A 133 -25.02 -3.83 1.21
N LEU A 134 -25.72 -2.76 1.59
CA LEU A 134 -27.16 -2.59 1.42
C LEU A 134 -27.53 -1.77 0.18
N SER A 135 -26.59 -1.54 -0.72
CA SER A 135 -26.84 -0.89 -2.01
C SER A 135 -27.18 -1.90 -3.11
N HIS A 136 -27.74 -1.42 -4.22
CA HIS A 136 -28.11 -2.24 -5.37
C HIS A 136 -27.29 -1.87 -6.60
N HIS A 137 -26.66 -2.88 -7.22
CA HIS A 137 -26.01 -2.79 -8.54
C HIS A 137 -25.02 -1.62 -8.68
N SER A 138 -23.99 -1.62 -7.83
CA SER A 138 -22.89 -0.67 -7.97
C SER A 138 -22.10 -0.91 -9.25
N ILE A 139 -21.63 0.17 -9.85
CA ILE A 139 -20.76 0.17 -11.02
C ILE A 139 -19.41 0.71 -10.59
N TYR A 140 -18.34 0.10 -11.11
CA TYR A 140 -16.97 0.43 -10.74
C TYR A 140 -16.26 1.09 -11.89
N ASN A 141 -15.56 2.17 -11.56
CA ASN A 141 -14.67 2.89 -12.45
C ASN A 141 -13.45 3.39 -11.68
N TYR A 142 -12.54 4.05 -12.38
CA TYR A 142 -11.42 4.78 -11.81
C TYR A 142 -11.28 6.15 -12.48
N GLU A 143 -10.71 7.11 -11.75
CA GLU A 143 -10.46 8.46 -12.27
C GLU A 143 -9.60 8.38 -13.56
N ASP A 144 -10.00 9.13 -14.58
CA ASP A 144 -9.33 9.23 -15.90
C ASP A 144 -9.41 7.97 -16.80
N SER A 145 -10.36 7.05 -16.56
CA SER A 145 -10.53 5.84 -17.38
C SER A 145 -11.07 6.04 -18.80
N ASN A 146 -11.53 7.25 -19.14
CA ASN A 146 -12.32 7.54 -20.35
C ASN A 146 -13.59 6.67 -20.53
N ILE A 147 -13.96 5.85 -19.54
CA ILE A 147 -15.17 5.01 -19.59
C ILE A 147 -16.39 5.91 -19.35
N THR A 148 -17.25 6.02 -20.35
CA THR A 148 -18.53 6.72 -20.26
C THR A 148 -19.66 5.76 -19.95
N TYR A 149 -20.62 6.18 -19.12
CA TYR A 149 -21.81 5.39 -18.81
C TYR A 149 -23.07 6.09 -19.30
N GLU A 150 -24.06 5.32 -19.72
CA GLU A 150 -25.37 5.82 -20.18
C GLU A 150 -26.34 6.16 -19.03
N PHE A 151 -25.88 6.12 -17.77
CA PHE A 151 -26.69 6.44 -16.59
C PHE A 151 -26.08 7.59 -15.79
N THR A 152 -26.94 8.31 -15.07
CA THR A 152 -26.52 9.33 -14.10
C THR A 152 -26.46 8.71 -12.71
N PRO A 153 -25.28 8.65 -12.05
CA PRO A 153 -25.18 8.02 -10.75
C PRO A 153 -25.97 8.80 -9.69
N THR A 154 -26.68 8.07 -8.82
CA THR A 154 -27.39 8.69 -7.69
C THR A 154 -26.44 9.06 -6.56
N LEU A 155 -25.31 8.36 -6.49
CA LEU A 155 -24.22 8.58 -5.55
C LEU A 155 -22.89 8.19 -6.20
N VAL A 156 -21.87 9.01 -5.99
CA VAL A 156 -20.49 8.67 -6.34
C VAL A 156 -19.70 8.42 -5.04
N ILE A 157 -19.06 7.26 -4.96
CA ILE A 157 -18.12 6.89 -3.90
C ILE A 157 -16.72 7.11 -4.45
N ASP A 158 -16.14 8.28 -4.15
CA ASP A 158 -14.80 8.69 -4.56
C ASP A 158 -13.85 8.80 -3.35
N SER A 159 -12.60 9.20 -3.59
CA SER A 159 -11.59 9.40 -2.54
C SER A 159 -12.03 10.37 -1.44
N THR A 160 -12.88 11.35 -1.74
CA THR A 160 -13.44 12.29 -0.75
C THR A 160 -14.46 11.59 0.13
N PHE A 161 -15.36 10.80 -0.47
CA PHE A 161 -16.34 9.99 0.23
C PHE A 161 -15.65 9.00 1.16
N VAL A 162 -14.69 8.23 0.65
CA VAL A 162 -13.99 7.21 1.44
C VAL A 162 -13.20 7.85 2.59
N SER A 163 -12.57 9.00 2.32
CA SER A 163 -11.87 9.80 3.34
C SER A 163 -12.76 10.31 4.45
N LYS A 164 -14.04 10.56 4.18
CA LYS A 164 -15.00 10.98 5.19
C LYS A 164 -15.45 9.80 6.06
N TYR A 165 -15.94 8.71 5.44
CA TYR A 165 -16.68 7.66 6.15
C TYR A 165 -15.83 6.46 6.63
N TYR A 166 -14.62 6.29 6.09
CA TYR A 166 -13.74 5.15 6.37
C TYR A 166 -12.40 5.54 7.01
N LYS A 167 -12.31 6.75 7.57
CA LYS A 167 -11.13 7.25 8.30
C LYS A 167 -10.87 6.59 9.65
N GLY A 168 -11.89 5.96 10.25
CA GLY A 168 -11.86 5.51 11.64
C GLY A 168 -11.88 6.67 12.63
N VAL A 169 -12.74 6.61 13.64
CA VAL A 169 -12.84 7.62 14.70
C VAL A 169 -12.73 6.90 16.04
N SER A 170 -11.83 7.37 16.91
CA SER A 170 -11.59 6.75 18.23
C SER A 170 -12.75 6.99 19.21
N ASP A 171 -13.43 8.13 19.07
CA ASP A 171 -14.65 8.45 19.80
C ASP A 171 -15.83 7.63 19.26
N LYS A 172 -16.37 6.75 20.12
CA LYS A 172 -17.45 5.81 19.75
C LYS A 172 -18.72 6.52 19.33
N ILE A 173 -19.10 7.62 19.99
CA ILE A 173 -20.34 8.36 19.69
C ILE A 173 -20.22 8.99 18.31
N LYS A 174 -19.10 9.66 18.04
CA LYS A 174 -18.84 10.25 16.71
C LYS A 174 -18.74 9.19 15.62
N GLN A 175 -18.20 8.01 15.93
CA GLN A 175 -18.14 6.90 14.98
C GLN A 175 -19.53 6.36 14.65
N GLU A 176 -20.43 6.28 15.63
CA GLU A 176 -21.82 5.87 15.46
C GLU A 176 -22.62 6.89 14.64
N GLU A 177 -22.51 8.18 14.95
CA GLU A 177 -23.12 9.27 14.17
C GLU A 177 -22.70 9.21 12.70
N LEU A 178 -21.40 9.04 12.44
CA LEU A 178 -20.86 8.94 11.08
C LEU A 178 -21.36 7.67 10.35
N ASN A 179 -21.52 6.56 11.07
CA ASN A 179 -22.07 5.34 10.51
C ASN A 179 -23.55 5.52 10.16
N ASN A 180 -24.35 6.15 11.03
CA ASN A 180 -25.76 6.44 10.75
C ASN A 180 -25.90 7.35 9.53
N GLU A 181 -25.08 8.40 9.42
CA GLU A 181 -25.04 9.26 8.23
C GLU A 181 -24.71 8.47 6.95
N LEU A 182 -23.78 7.52 7.04
CA LEU A 182 -23.44 6.62 5.93
C LEU A 182 -24.62 5.70 5.57
N TYR A 183 -25.31 5.14 6.57
CA TYR A 183 -26.50 4.30 6.37
C TYR A 183 -27.59 5.04 5.61
N ASP A 184 -27.92 6.26 6.02
CA ASP A 184 -28.97 7.06 5.38
C ASP A 184 -28.62 7.42 3.93
N ARG A 185 -27.33 7.65 3.66
CA ARG A 185 -26.84 8.02 2.33
C ARG A 185 -26.83 6.86 1.35
N VAL A 186 -26.49 5.65 1.79
CA VAL A 186 -26.12 4.54 0.90
C VAL A 186 -27.17 3.42 0.84
N SER A 187 -27.90 3.19 1.94
CA SER A 187 -28.81 2.04 2.02
C SER A 187 -29.96 2.16 1.02
N ASN A 188 -30.27 1.04 0.35
CA ASN A 188 -31.31 0.93 -0.69
C ASN A 188 -31.12 1.89 -1.88
N LYS A 189 -29.94 2.50 -2.04
CA LYS A 189 -29.60 3.27 -3.25
C LYS A 189 -29.23 2.32 -4.37
N LYS A 190 -29.60 2.71 -5.59
CA LYS A 190 -29.23 2.06 -6.85
C LYS A 190 -28.38 3.00 -7.69
N ASP A 191 -27.75 2.47 -8.73
CA ASP A 191 -26.99 3.29 -9.68
C ASP A 191 -25.86 4.06 -8.95
N ILE A 192 -25.16 3.38 -8.04
CA ILE A 192 -24.00 3.93 -7.33
C ILE A 192 -22.76 3.72 -8.21
N LEU A 193 -21.98 4.77 -8.38
CA LEU A 193 -20.68 4.70 -9.04
C LEU A 193 -19.57 4.71 -8.00
N VAL A 194 -18.79 3.63 -7.91
CA VAL A 194 -17.54 3.59 -7.16
C VAL A 194 -16.44 4.08 -8.09
N MET A 195 -15.83 5.22 -7.75
CA MET A 195 -14.76 5.86 -8.50
C MET A 195 -13.44 5.69 -7.75
N PHE A 196 -12.68 4.66 -8.10
CA PHE A 196 -11.33 4.46 -7.58
C PHE A 196 -10.41 5.63 -7.99
N PRO A 197 -9.33 5.89 -7.23
CA PRO A 197 -8.41 6.98 -7.54
C PRO A 197 -7.68 6.73 -8.87
N ASN A 198 -7.10 7.79 -9.42
CA ASN A 198 -6.20 7.67 -10.57
C ASN A 198 -5.05 6.70 -10.21
N LEU A 199 -4.99 5.58 -10.92
CA LEU A 199 -4.12 4.45 -10.58
C LEU A 199 -2.64 4.78 -10.81
N LEU A 200 -2.31 5.58 -11.82
CA LEU A 200 -0.94 6.02 -12.08
C LEU A 200 -0.45 6.97 -11.00
N LEU A 201 -1.27 7.96 -10.65
CA LEU A 201 -0.95 8.90 -9.60
C LEU A 201 -0.81 8.18 -8.25
N LEU A 202 -1.73 7.26 -7.94
CA LEU A 202 -1.66 6.41 -6.75
C LEU A 202 -0.34 5.62 -6.70
N THR A 203 0.06 5.03 -7.83
CA THR A 203 1.31 4.24 -7.95
C THR A 203 2.53 5.12 -7.66
N VAL A 204 2.65 6.26 -8.35
CA VAL A 204 3.78 7.19 -8.21
C VAL A 204 3.89 7.72 -6.79
N GLN A 205 2.77 8.18 -6.23
CA GLN A 205 2.73 8.72 -4.88
C GLN A 205 3.04 7.63 -3.84
N PHE A 206 2.53 6.41 -4.04
CA PHE A 206 2.90 5.26 -3.20
C PHE A 206 4.40 5.00 -3.23
N CYS A 207 5.01 4.90 -4.41
CA CYS A 207 6.45 4.67 -4.53
C CYS A 207 7.26 5.78 -3.83
N TYR A 208 6.84 7.04 -3.99
CA TYR A 208 7.48 8.18 -3.32
C TYR A 208 7.41 8.09 -1.79
N GLU A 209 6.22 7.88 -1.20
CA GLU A 209 6.09 7.76 0.26
C GLU A 209 6.77 6.50 0.80
N TYR A 210 6.81 5.43 0.00
CA TYR A 210 7.49 4.19 0.35
C TYR A 210 9.01 4.34 0.36
N ASP A 211 9.60 5.02 -0.63
CA ASP A 211 11.03 5.31 -0.64
C ASP A 211 11.39 6.29 0.49
N PHE A 212 10.55 7.31 0.74
CA PHE A 212 10.70 8.18 1.91
C PHE A 212 10.68 7.41 3.23
N PHE A 213 9.80 6.41 3.37
CA PHE A 213 9.77 5.54 4.55
C PHE A 213 11.09 4.74 4.70
N VAL A 214 11.60 4.19 3.61
CA VAL A 214 12.89 3.46 3.61
C VAL A 214 14.03 4.42 4.00
N ASP A 215 14.13 5.57 3.35
CA ASP A 215 15.16 6.57 3.60
C ASP A 215 15.11 7.13 5.02
N MET A 216 13.92 7.34 5.58
CA MET A 216 13.74 7.77 6.96
C MET A 216 14.39 6.79 7.96
N ILE A 217 14.30 5.48 7.70
CA ILE A 217 14.98 4.46 8.52
C ILE A 217 16.49 4.50 8.25
N LEU A 218 16.89 4.56 6.99
CA LEU A 218 18.29 4.55 6.58
C LEU A 218 19.06 5.78 7.06
N SER A 219 18.44 6.94 7.17
CA SER A 219 19.09 8.20 7.53
C SER A 219 19.13 8.46 9.04
N ASN A 220 18.39 7.70 9.85
CA ASN A 220 18.26 7.91 11.28
C ASN A 220 18.92 6.78 12.10
N GLU A 221 20.08 7.08 12.71
CA GLU A 221 20.85 6.10 13.49
C GLU A 221 20.07 5.55 14.69
N THR A 222 19.27 6.37 15.36
CA THR A 222 18.43 5.93 16.47
C THR A 222 17.40 4.91 15.99
N TYR A 223 16.76 5.14 14.85
CA TYR A 223 15.79 4.19 14.29
C TYR A 223 16.46 2.87 13.90
N ARG A 224 17.64 2.92 13.28
CA ARG A 224 18.42 1.71 12.99
C ARG A 224 18.78 0.94 14.26
N SER A 225 19.30 1.62 15.29
CA SER A 225 19.64 0.98 16.56
C SER A 225 18.44 0.27 17.20
N GLU A 226 17.29 0.97 17.27
CA GLU A 226 16.05 0.43 17.85
C GLU A 226 15.53 -0.80 17.09
N LEU A 227 15.56 -0.78 15.76
CA LEU A 227 15.10 -1.89 14.93
C LEU A 227 16.08 -3.06 14.93
N ASN A 228 17.39 -2.80 14.91
CA ASN A 228 18.43 -3.84 14.90
C ASN A 228 18.33 -4.76 16.12
N ASN A 229 18.03 -4.19 17.29
CA ASN A 229 17.90 -4.93 18.54
C ASN A 229 16.74 -5.94 18.55
N ARG A 230 15.77 -5.79 17.64
CA ARG A 230 14.56 -6.62 17.62
C ARG A 230 14.40 -7.50 16.38
N ALA A 231 14.95 -7.06 15.26
CA ALA A 231 14.68 -7.66 13.95
C ALA A 231 15.89 -8.37 13.32
N THR A 232 17.03 -8.37 14.00
CA THR A 232 18.26 -8.96 13.48
C THR A 232 18.60 -10.26 14.21
N LEU A 233 18.62 -11.36 13.46
CA LEU A 233 19.19 -12.61 13.96
C LEU A 233 20.72 -12.51 13.88
N LYS A 234 21.39 -12.65 15.03
CA LYS A 234 22.84 -12.83 15.08
C LYS A 234 23.16 -14.26 14.67
N ASN A 235 24.24 -14.47 13.91
CA ASN A 235 24.75 -15.80 13.54
C ASN A 235 23.83 -16.59 12.59
N PHE A 236 23.08 -15.92 11.71
CA PHE A 236 22.10 -16.56 10.82
C PHE A 236 22.77 -17.52 9.80
N PHE A 237 23.95 -17.15 9.29
CA PHE A 237 24.68 -17.95 8.29
C PHE A 237 25.72 -18.92 8.86
N THR A 238 25.97 -18.90 10.18
CA THR A 238 26.84 -19.92 10.79
C THR A 238 26.07 -21.23 10.91
N LYS A 239 26.17 -22.08 9.89
CA LYS A 239 25.87 -23.51 10.00
C LYS A 239 26.65 -24.05 11.20
N LYS A 240 25.96 -24.51 12.25
CA LYS A 240 26.53 -25.52 13.14
C LYS A 240 26.65 -26.78 12.29
N GLU A 241 27.86 -27.14 11.91
CA GLU A 241 28.15 -28.54 11.57
C GLU A 241 27.81 -29.36 12.82
N SER A 242 26.65 -30.00 12.81
CA SER A 242 26.37 -31.08 13.75
C SER A 242 27.29 -32.23 13.36
N VAL A 243 28.45 -32.29 13.99
CA VAL A 243 29.27 -33.50 14.02
C VAL A 243 28.39 -34.56 14.70
N ILE A 244 27.81 -35.44 13.90
CA ILE A 244 27.24 -36.69 14.41
C ILE A 244 28.45 -37.50 14.85
N VAL A 245 28.71 -37.54 16.16
CA VAL A 245 29.60 -38.53 16.74
C VAL A 245 28.80 -39.83 16.73
N GLU A 246 29.03 -40.67 15.72
CA GLU A 246 28.67 -42.08 15.81
C GLU A 246 29.54 -42.69 16.91
N GLU A 247 28.94 -42.95 18.07
CA GLU A 247 29.52 -43.86 19.04
C GLU A 247 29.52 -45.26 18.41
N THR A 248 30.65 -45.64 17.83
CA THR A 248 30.95 -47.04 17.52
C THR A 248 31.43 -47.74 18.79
N GLU A 249 30.57 -48.64 19.27
CA GLU A 249 30.75 -49.80 20.17
C GLU A 249 31.49 -49.64 21.52
#